data_AF-G2HZZ5-F1
#
_entry.id   AF-G2HZZ5-F1
#
_cell.length_a   1.000
_cell.length_b   1.000
_cell.length_c   1.000
_cell.angle_alpha   90.00
_cell.angle_beta   90.00
_cell.angle_gamma   90.00
#
_symmetry.space_group_name_H-M   'P 1'
#
loop_
_entity.id
_entity.type
_entity.pdbx_description
1 polymer ?
#
loop_
_entity_poly.entity_id
_entity_poly.type
_entity_poly.pdbx_seq_one_letter_code
_entity_poly.pdbx_strand_id
1 'polypeptide(L)'
;MKKYHEIDRVHQIIILEDGNIPKNLPKFVLNNIDYIKEIYPDTPHKIWSGQEIRQFLMEYFPEDVLWAYDKIRPYAYKCDLARLCILYIQGGMYVDIGIRLMNKWNIPITKGLAAFRDVPFITLNWATLQNGLIWSLPNRPEMKKAIDWIVENCRNRYYGSQPLYPTGPVLFGRACLATMVERGQSCSADDQQIGECRCITPDSKMLNVSYVSKEGVVVALRAKKDGGDLKHIGMTGSNNYNDIWRARQMYSEPDHVWDFDDYNVIIEDRAKRTKTGIAVSSGVHGRVTYGPFATLEGGPYRLKIEFSPETKFSRFFVDICAGNGNNIIHCFDFHEKSIRNHRMLELEFSLPEFSENVEFRTSVFGDFSGEIRRLVLTGSEQKSWDFRSGKLQLIGVSRGSSGIVIPKGTKGRVIFGPYCDLKAGNYILRLNFSNATKFSKLMVNISAGENHETIHVFNYKKIKASSHSEIEFPFSVKQNQTGVEFRLHVYGDFSGEFVKYDLISQHT
;
A
#
# COMPACT_ATOMS: atom_id res chain seq x y z
N MET A 1 4.56 -51.54 10.98
CA MET A 1 3.56 -50.53 10.58
C MET A 1 4.23 -49.17 10.50
N LYS A 2 3.95 -48.35 9.48
CA LYS A 2 4.47 -46.97 9.39
C LYS A 2 3.91 -46.15 10.56
N LYS A 3 4.78 -45.52 11.35
CA LYS A 3 4.40 -44.70 12.51
C LYS A 3 4.11 -43.25 12.13
N TYR A 4 4.78 -42.76 11.08
CA TYR A 4 4.71 -41.37 10.62
C TYR A 4 4.40 -41.32 9.13
N HIS A 5 3.80 -40.22 8.68
CA HIS A 5 3.67 -39.90 7.27
C HIS A 5 5.05 -39.73 6.62
N GLU A 6 5.18 -40.21 5.38
CA GLU A 6 6.25 -39.79 4.49
C GLU A 6 5.82 -38.48 3.81
N ILE A 7 6.71 -37.49 3.79
CA ILE A 7 6.46 -36.25 3.07
C ILE A 7 6.77 -36.50 1.59
N ASP A 8 5.72 -36.57 0.79
CA ASP A 8 5.76 -36.93 -0.64
C ASP A 8 6.01 -35.73 -1.57
N ARG A 9 5.85 -34.51 -1.07
CA ARG A 9 6.13 -33.27 -1.81
C ARG A 9 6.39 -32.09 -0.89
N VAL A 10 7.21 -31.15 -1.35
CA VAL A 10 7.46 -29.86 -0.70
C VAL A 10 7.16 -28.70 -1.66
N HIS A 11 6.44 -27.71 -1.16
CA HIS A 11 6.03 -26.51 -1.89
C HIS A 11 6.63 -25.24 -1.27
N GLN A 12 7.09 -24.33 -2.12
CA GLN A 12 7.40 -22.94 -1.77
C GLN A 12 6.78 -22.01 -2.80
N ILE A 13 6.59 -20.73 -2.47
CA ILE A 13 5.97 -19.76 -3.37
C ILE A 13 6.83 -18.50 -3.41
N ILE A 14 7.07 -17.97 -4.61
CA ILE A 14 7.69 -16.67 -4.84
C ILE A 14 6.80 -15.88 -5.80
N ILE A 15 6.23 -14.78 -5.29
CA ILE A 15 5.45 -13.83 -6.08
C ILE A 15 6.18 -12.50 -6.05
N LEU A 16 6.52 -12.02 -7.25
CA LEU A 16 7.17 -10.74 -7.51
C LEU A 16 6.37 -9.97 -8.56
N GLU A 17 6.75 -8.72 -8.79
CA GLU A 17 6.07 -7.78 -9.68
C GLU A 17 5.88 -8.30 -11.11
N ASP A 18 6.87 -8.99 -11.67
CA ASP A 18 6.80 -9.57 -13.02
C ASP A 18 6.07 -10.93 -13.08
N GLY A 19 5.67 -11.47 -11.91
CA GLY A 19 5.03 -12.76 -11.75
C GLY A 19 5.95 -13.97 -11.94
N ASN A 20 7.24 -13.78 -12.20
CA ASN A 20 8.20 -14.85 -12.47
C ASN A 20 9.10 -15.13 -11.27
N ILE A 21 9.72 -16.31 -11.26
CA ILE A 21 10.82 -16.61 -10.34
C ILE A 21 12.10 -15.99 -10.94
N PRO A 22 12.91 -15.27 -10.16
CA PRO A 22 14.14 -14.69 -10.67
C PRO A 22 15.11 -15.79 -11.11
N LYS A 23 15.85 -15.55 -12.20
CA LYS A 23 16.88 -16.49 -12.70
C LYS A 23 17.94 -16.82 -11.66
N ASN A 24 18.30 -15.84 -10.84
CA ASN A 24 19.27 -15.99 -9.76
C ASN A 24 18.59 -15.70 -8.42
N LEU A 25 18.41 -16.74 -7.60
CA LEU A 25 17.90 -16.59 -6.25
C LEU A 25 19.01 -16.12 -5.30
N PRO A 26 18.70 -15.27 -4.30
CA PRO A 26 19.67 -14.89 -3.28
C PRO A 26 20.23 -16.10 -2.54
N LYS A 27 21.51 -16.04 -2.14
CA LYS A 27 22.19 -17.13 -1.41
C LYS A 27 21.42 -17.56 -0.15
N PHE A 28 20.78 -16.63 0.53
CA PHE A 28 19.90 -16.91 1.67
C PHE A 28 18.78 -17.90 1.31
N VAL A 29 18.10 -17.68 0.19
CA VAL A 29 17.01 -18.54 -0.29
C VAL A 29 17.56 -19.89 -0.76
N LEU A 30 18.68 -19.88 -1.50
CA LEU A 30 19.34 -21.11 -1.95
C LEU A 30 19.74 -22.00 -0.77
N ASN A 31 20.35 -21.44 0.28
CA ASN A 31 20.70 -22.21 1.49
C ASN A 31 19.47 -22.87 2.12
N ASN A 32 18.33 -22.16 2.22
CA ASN A 32 17.10 -22.75 2.78
C ASN A 32 16.56 -23.88 1.90
N ILE A 33 16.66 -23.76 0.58
CA ILE A 33 16.32 -24.81 -0.38
C ILE A 33 17.23 -26.03 -0.20
N ASP A 34 18.53 -25.82 -0.02
CA ASP A 34 19.49 -26.91 0.17
C ASP A 34 19.17 -27.68 1.46
N TYR A 35 18.83 -27.00 2.57
CA TYR A 35 18.38 -27.69 3.80
C TYR A 35 17.10 -28.51 3.60
N ILE A 36 16.16 -28.06 2.76
CA ILE A 36 14.97 -28.86 2.43
C ILE A 36 15.40 -30.15 1.72
N LYS A 37 16.29 -30.06 0.73
CA LYS A 37 16.79 -31.21 -0.04
C LYS A 37 17.66 -32.15 0.80
N GLU A 38 18.45 -31.63 1.74
CA GLU A 38 19.22 -32.46 2.68
C GLU A 38 18.31 -33.28 3.61
N ILE A 39 17.25 -32.67 4.11
CA ILE A 39 16.32 -33.33 5.05
C ILE A 39 15.35 -34.28 4.31
N TYR A 40 14.96 -33.93 3.09
CA TYR A 40 14.01 -34.66 2.24
C TYR A 40 14.59 -34.89 0.82
N PRO A 41 15.64 -35.72 0.66
CA PRO A 41 16.38 -35.86 -0.60
C PRO A 41 15.58 -36.48 -1.74
N ASP A 42 14.67 -37.40 -1.42
CA ASP A 42 13.86 -38.12 -2.41
C ASP A 42 12.49 -37.47 -2.65
N THR A 43 12.24 -36.32 -2.03
CA THR A 43 10.94 -35.64 -2.09
C THR A 43 10.94 -34.56 -3.19
N PRO A 44 10.00 -34.61 -4.16
CA PRO A 44 9.79 -33.53 -5.11
C PRO A 44 9.64 -32.17 -4.44
N HIS A 45 10.48 -31.21 -4.84
CA HIS A 45 10.45 -29.83 -4.37
C HIS A 45 10.04 -28.90 -5.51
N LYS A 46 8.95 -28.13 -5.32
CA LYS A 46 8.46 -27.15 -6.29
C LYS A 46 8.41 -25.75 -5.68
N ILE A 47 8.99 -24.78 -6.40
CA ILE A 47 8.79 -23.35 -6.16
C ILE A 47 7.79 -22.85 -7.19
N TRP A 48 6.69 -22.28 -6.73
CA TRP A 48 5.62 -21.75 -7.59
C TRP A 48 5.83 -20.25 -7.85
N SER A 49 5.73 -19.85 -9.11
CA SER A 49 5.68 -18.45 -9.53
C SER A 49 4.27 -17.86 -9.40
N GLY A 50 4.14 -16.53 -9.41
CA GLY A 50 2.84 -15.87 -9.42
C GLY A 50 1.98 -16.23 -10.64
N GLN A 51 2.61 -16.44 -11.80
CA GLN A 51 1.94 -16.88 -13.02
C GLN A 51 1.43 -18.32 -12.92
N GLU A 52 2.27 -19.23 -12.43
CA GLU A 52 1.88 -20.64 -12.23
C GLU A 52 0.75 -20.77 -11.22
N ILE A 53 0.77 -19.99 -10.13
CA ILE A 53 -0.33 -19.97 -9.15
C ILE A 53 -1.62 -19.52 -9.83
N ARG A 54 -1.58 -18.44 -10.62
CA ARG A 54 -2.78 -17.95 -11.30
C ARG A 54 -3.38 -18.99 -12.24
N GLN A 55 -2.54 -19.68 -13.02
CA GLN A 55 -2.97 -20.78 -13.89
C GLN A 55 -3.54 -21.95 -13.08
N PHE A 56 -2.89 -22.32 -11.99
CA PHE A 56 -3.35 -23.37 -11.09
C PHE A 56 -4.74 -23.07 -10.49
N LEU A 57 -4.98 -21.83 -10.06
CA LEU A 57 -6.28 -21.42 -9.55
C LEU A 57 -7.36 -21.49 -10.63
N MET A 58 -7.04 -21.10 -11.86
CA MET A 58 -7.97 -21.17 -13.01
C MET A 58 -8.34 -22.62 -13.37
N GLU A 59 -7.44 -23.58 -13.16
CA GLU A 59 -7.66 -24.99 -13.48
C GLU A 59 -8.44 -25.75 -12.39
N TYR A 60 -8.16 -25.47 -11.11
CA TYR A 60 -8.65 -26.29 -9.99
C TYR A 60 -9.72 -25.65 -9.10
N PHE A 61 -9.95 -24.34 -9.22
CA PHE A 61 -10.86 -23.60 -8.34
C PHE A 61 -11.94 -22.82 -9.10
N PRO A 62 -13.08 -22.53 -8.47
CA PRO A 62 -14.08 -21.64 -9.05
C PRO A 62 -13.52 -20.22 -9.27
N GLU A 63 -14.19 -19.48 -10.14
CA GLU A 63 -13.77 -18.14 -10.57
C GLU A 63 -13.63 -17.15 -9.40
N ASP A 64 -14.39 -17.32 -8.32
CA ASP A 64 -14.33 -16.42 -7.15
C ASP A 64 -13.00 -16.51 -6.39
N VAL A 65 -12.34 -17.66 -6.37
CA VAL A 65 -11.00 -17.83 -5.78
C VAL A 65 -9.95 -17.13 -6.64
N LEU A 66 -10.02 -17.27 -7.97
CA LEU A 66 -9.15 -16.54 -8.89
C LEU A 66 -9.37 -15.03 -8.81
N TRP A 67 -10.63 -14.59 -8.74
CA TRP A 67 -11.00 -13.20 -8.53
C TRP A 67 -10.43 -12.65 -7.22
N ALA A 68 -10.55 -13.39 -6.11
CA ALA A 68 -9.99 -13.00 -4.83
C ALA A 68 -8.47 -12.88 -4.91
N TYR A 69 -7.80 -13.85 -5.54
CA TYR A 69 -6.37 -13.79 -5.80
C TYR A 69 -5.97 -12.53 -6.57
N ASP A 70 -6.66 -12.22 -7.68
CA ASP A 70 -6.38 -11.06 -8.52
C ASP A 70 -6.68 -9.73 -7.78
N LYS A 71 -7.67 -9.69 -6.89
CA LYS A 71 -8.02 -8.51 -6.06
C LYS A 71 -7.00 -8.19 -4.96
N ILE A 72 -6.42 -9.23 -4.35
CA ILE A 72 -5.41 -9.05 -3.30
C ILE A 72 -4.15 -8.43 -3.92
N ARG A 73 -3.77 -7.23 -3.45
CA ARG A 73 -2.57 -6.50 -3.87
C ARG A 73 -1.28 -6.99 -3.21
N PRO A 74 -1.22 -7.25 -1.89
CA PRO A 74 0.02 -7.71 -1.25
C PRO A 74 0.43 -9.11 -1.70
N TYR A 75 1.68 -9.29 -2.10
CA TYR A 75 2.17 -10.59 -2.59
C TYR A 75 2.21 -11.64 -1.48
N ALA A 76 2.52 -11.24 -0.24
CA ALA A 76 2.45 -12.14 0.91
C ALA A 76 1.04 -12.71 1.12
N TYR A 77 -0.01 -11.90 0.92
CA TYR A 77 -1.40 -12.34 1.05
C TYR A 77 -1.84 -13.20 -0.13
N LYS A 78 -1.36 -12.91 -1.34
CA LYS A 78 -1.51 -13.84 -2.48
C LYS A 78 -0.87 -15.19 -2.15
N CYS A 79 0.31 -15.22 -1.55
CA CYS A 79 0.94 -16.45 -1.07
C CYS A 79 0.12 -17.16 0.01
N ASP A 80 -0.59 -16.42 0.89
CA ASP A 80 -1.48 -17.02 1.91
C ASP A 80 -2.63 -17.79 1.26
N LEU A 81 -3.31 -17.20 0.27
CA LEU A 81 -4.37 -17.90 -0.45
C LEU A 81 -3.79 -19.09 -1.25
N ALA A 82 -2.72 -18.83 -2.00
CA ALA A 82 -2.10 -19.82 -2.88
C ALA A 82 -1.63 -21.08 -2.15
N ARG A 83 -0.99 -20.95 -0.98
CA ARG A 83 -0.52 -22.13 -0.21
C ARG A 83 -1.68 -22.98 0.29
N LEU A 84 -2.78 -22.36 0.69
CA LEU A 84 -3.98 -23.08 1.13
C LEU A 84 -4.60 -23.83 -0.06
N CYS A 85 -4.70 -23.19 -1.23
CA CYS A 85 -5.19 -23.80 -2.45
C CYS A 85 -4.32 -24.98 -2.90
N ILE A 86 -2.99 -24.81 -2.91
CA ILE A 86 -2.06 -25.89 -3.26
C ILE A 86 -2.20 -27.07 -2.29
N LEU A 87 -2.17 -26.82 -0.97
CA LEU A 87 -2.31 -27.87 0.03
C LEU A 87 -3.68 -28.55 -0.02
N TYR A 88 -4.74 -27.82 -0.36
CA TYR A 88 -6.07 -28.40 -0.53
C TYR A 88 -6.12 -29.41 -1.69
N ILE A 89 -5.51 -29.10 -2.84
CA ILE A 89 -5.54 -30.00 -4.00
C ILE A 89 -4.46 -31.09 -3.90
N GLN A 90 -3.24 -30.72 -3.55
CA GLN A 90 -2.05 -31.59 -3.67
C GLN A 90 -1.60 -32.20 -2.35
N GLY A 91 -2.00 -31.63 -1.20
CA GLY A 91 -1.42 -31.98 0.09
C GLY A 91 0.07 -31.64 0.18
N GLY A 92 0.79 -32.36 1.04
CA GLY A 92 2.24 -32.23 1.20
C GLY A 92 2.66 -31.19 2.23
N MET A 93 3.91 -30.75 2.15
CA MET A 93 4.49 -29.75 3.06
C MET A 93 4.71 -28.41 2.35
N TYR A 94 4.19 -27.33 2.91
CA TYR A 94 4.53 -25.97 2.51
C TYR A 94 5.62 -25.41 3.44
N VAL A 95 6.64 -24.77 2.86
CA VAL A 95 7.73 -24.09 3.60
C VAL A 95 7.95 -22.70 3.00
N ASP A 96 7.70 -21.64 3.80
CA ASP A 96 8.01 -20.27 3.39
C ASP A 96 9.50 -20.12 3.08
N ILE A 97 9.84 -19.36 2.04
CA ILE A 97 11.23 -19.11 1.61
C ILE A 97 12.14 -18.52 2.71
N GLY A 98 11.53 -17.90 3.73
CA GLY A 98 12.18 -17.36 4.92
C GLY A 98 12.35 -18.33 6.07
N ILE A 99 11.95 -19.59 5.91
CA ILE A 99 12.05 -20.62 6.94
C ILE A 99 13.17 -21.59 6.56
N ARG A 100 14.05 -21.83 7.53
CA ARG A 100 15.12 -22.81 7.43
C ARG A 100 14.70 -24.06 8.19
N LEU A 101 14.59 -25.19 7.49
CA LEU A 101 14.39 -26.47 8.15
C LEU A 101 15.66 -26.91 8.90
N MET A 102 15.47 -27.52 10.05
CA MET A 102 16.55 -28.01 10.91
C MET A 102 16.51 -29.52 11.08
N ASN A 103 15.32 -30.12 11.12
CA ASN A 103 15.12 -31.55 11.33
C ASN A 103 13.91 -32.06 10.56
N LYS A 104 13.83 -33.39 10.37
CA LYS A 104 12.62 -34.05 9.87
C LYS A 104 11.43 -33.77 10.78
N TRP A 105 10.27 -33.55 10.19
CA TRP A 105 9.02 -33.36 10.91
C TRP A 105 8.27 -34.69 10.96
N ASN A 106 8.38 -35.41 12.07
CA ASN A 106 7.74 -36.71 12.25
C ASN A 106 6.25 -36.54 12.60
N ILE A 107 5.39 -36.52 11.58
CA ILE A 107 3.94 -36.33 11.74
C ILE A 107 3.26 -37.70 11.88
N PRO A 108 2.55 -38.00 12.98
CA PRO A 108 1.92 -39.30 13.18
C PRO A 108 0.89 -39.62 12.10
N ILE A 109 0.78 -40.89 11.69
CA ILE A 109 -0.12 -41.31 10.60
C ILE A 109 -1.62 -41.12 10.90
N THR A 110 -1.95 -40.85 12.16
CA THR A 110 -3.29 -40.55 12.66
C THR A 110 -3.69 -39.08 12.49
N LYS A 111 -2.78 -38.23 12.01
CA LYS A 111 -2.98 -36.78 11.91
C LYS A 111 -3.06 -36.39 10.44
N GLY A 112 -4.09 -35.63 10.06
CA GLY A 112 -4.30 -35.18 8.68
C GLY A 112 -3.84 -33.76 8.39
N LEU A 113 -3.45 -33.01 9.43
CA LEU A 113 -2.94 -31.65 9.35
C LEU A 113 -1.88 -31.45 10.43
N ALA A 114 -0.81 -30.73 10.12
CA ALA A 114 0.19 -30.31 11.09
C ALA A 114 0.59 -28.84 10.86
N ALA A 115 0.70 -28.08 11.96
CA ALA A 115 1.06 -26.66 11.96
C ALA A 115 1.65 -26.26 13.32
N PHE A 116 1.91 -24.97 13.53
CA PHE A 116 2.49 -24.46 14.77
C PHE A 116 1.70 -23.24 15.27
N ARG A 117 1.41 -23.19 16.57
CA ARG A 117 0.90 -21.97 17.21
C ARG A 117 1.94 -20.86 17.18
N ASP A 118 1.51 -19.64 16.96
CA ASP A 118 2.42 -18.48 16.98
C ASP A 118 2.84 -18.11 18.41
N VAL A 119 3.87 -17.26 18.51
CA VAL A 119 4.34 -16.72 19.79
C VAL A 119 3.29 -15.74 20.34
N PRO A 120 2.70 -15.98 21.53
CA PRO A 120 1.53 -15.23 22.01
C PRO A 120 1.74 -13.72 22.19
N PHE A 121 2.96 -13.28 22.52
CA PHE A 121 3.27 -11.85 22.69
C PHE A 121 3.63 -11.15 21.37
N ILE A 122 3.87 -11.90 20.29
CA ILE A 122 4.07 -11.36 18.94
C ILE A 122 2.72 -11.15 18.28
N THR A 123 1.85 -12.16 18.35
CA THR A 123 0.49 -12.09 17.82
C THR A 123 -0.50 -12.25 18.97
N LEU A 124 -1.12 -11.15 19.38
CA LEU A 124 -2.10 -11.07 20.48
C LEU A 124 -3.45 -11.72 20.12
N ASN A 125 -3.42 -12.95 19.63
CA ASN A 125 -4.59 -13.77 19.34
C ASN A 125 -4.24 -15.25 19.57
N TRP A 126 -4.90 -15.87 20.54
CA TRP A 126 -4.62 -17.25 20.97
C TRP A 126 -4.89 -18.31 19.88
N ALA A 127 -5.74 -17.98 18.90
CA ALA A 127 -6.09 -18.88 17.80
C ALA A 127 -5.02 -18.90 16.70
N THR A 128 -4.00 -18.04 16.75
CA THR A 128 -3.05 -17.86 15.65
C THR A 128 -2.23 -19.11 15.40
N LEU A 129 -2.31 -19.63 14.16
CA LEU A 129 -1.43 -20.67 13.66
C LEU A 129 -0.53 -20.08 12.58
N GLN A 130 0.79 -20.22 12.75
CA GLN A 130 1.75 -19.81 11.75
C GLN A 130 1.50 -20.58 10.44
N ASN A 131 1.34 -19.84 9.36
CA ASN A 131 1.04 -20.39 8.04
C ASN A 131 2.28 -20.49 7.14
N GLY A 132 3.48 -20.26 7.69
CA GLY A 132 4.74 -20.37 6.98
C GLY A 132 5.27 -21.80 6.87
N LEU A 133 4.90 -22.69 7.80
CA LEU A 133 5.25 -24.12 7.77
C LEU A 133 4.01 -24.95 8.09
N ILE A 134 3.47 -25.63 7.08
CA ILE A 134 2.24 -26.42 7.18
C ILE A 134 2.48 -27.76 6.49
N TRP A 135 1.98 -28.84 7.06
CA TRP A 135 1.80 -30.10 6.33
C TRP A 135 0.34 -30.52 6.36
N SER A 136 -0.17 -31.05 5.26
CA SER A 136 -1.58 -31.42 5.13
C SER A 136 -1.77 -32.60 4.19
N LEU A 137 -2.73 -33.46 4.48
CA LEU A 137 -3.34 -34.30 3.44
C LEU A 137 -4.12 -33.42 2.44
N PRO A 138 -4.39 -33.88 1.20
CA PRO A 138 -5.31 -33.18 0.31
C PRO A 138 -6.76 -33.20 0.84
N ASN A 139 -7.60 -32.30 0.32
CA ASN A 139 -9.03 -32.16 0.58
C ASN A 139 -9.40 -31.89 2.06
N ARG A 140 -8.52 -31.19 2.79
CA ARG A 140 -8.74 -30.87 4.20
C ARG A 140 -9.76 -29.74 4.39
N PRO A 141 -10.79 -29.91 5.24
CA PRO A 141 -11.82 -28.90 5.47
C PRO A 141 -11.28 -27.61 6.09
N GLU A 142 -10.17 -27.67 6.84
CA GLU A 142 -9.48 -26.48 7.34
C GLU A 142 -9.02 -25.56 6.21
N MET A 143 -8.44 -26.15 5.15
CA MET A 143 -7.98 -25.39 3.98
C MET A 143 -9.15 -24.81 3.22
N LYS A 144 -10.20 -25.61 2.95
CA LYS A 144 -11.40 -25.14 2.25
C LYS A 144 -12.05 -23.95 2.97
N LYS A 145 -12.23 -24.05 4.29
CA LYS A 145 -12.84 -22.99 5.10
C LYS A 145 -11.98 -21.73 5.11
N ALA A 146 -10.66 -21.87 5.21
CA ALA A 146 -9.75 -20.73 5.14
C ALA A 146 -9.82 -20.04 3.76
N ILE A 147 -9.84 -20.81 2.66
CA ILE A 147 -10.01 -20.27 1.30
C ILE A 147 -11.33 -19.50 1.18
N ASP A 148 -12.45 -20.09 1.62
CA ASP A 148 -13.77 -19.46 1.54
C ASP A 148 -13.82 -18.14 2.33
N TRP A 149 -13.22 -18.11 3.53
CA TRP A 149 -13.17 -16.89 4.33
C TRP A 149 -12.25 -15.82 3.74
N ILE A 150 -11.18 -16.19 3.04
CA ILE A 150 -10.36 -15.22 2.30
C ILE A 150 -11.18 -14.59 1.16
N VAL A 151 -11.92 -15.40 0.40
CA VAL A 151 -12.81 -14.89 -0.66
C VAL A 151 -13.86 -13.95 -0.06
N GLU A 152 -14.47 -14.31 1.06
CA GLU A 152 -15.45 -13.47 1.75
C GLU A 152 -14.86 -12.17 2.28
N ASN A 153 -13.63 -12.22 2.83
CA ASN A 153 -12.91 -11.01 3.23
C ASN A 153 -12.62 -10.09 2.03
N CYS A 154 -12.35 -10.64 0.84
CA CYS A 154 -12.20 -9.86 -0.38
C CYS A 154 -13.52 -9.19 -0.80
N ARG A 155 -14.65 -9.89 -0.68
CA ARG A 155 -15.99 -9.33 -0.98
C ARG A 155 -16.33 -8.16 -0.06
N ASN A 156 -16.03 -8.31 1.23
CA ASN A 156 -16.36 -7.33 2.26
C ASN A 156 -15.26 -6.28 2.51
N ARG A 157 -14.12 -6.37 1.81
CA ARG A 157 -12.92 -5.54 2.02
C ARG A 157 -12.49 -5.52 3.50
N TYR A 158 -12.43 -6.69 4.12
CA TYR A 158 -12.17 -6.84 5.56
C TYR A 158 -10.68 -6.71 5.91
N TYR A 159 -10.30 -5.68 6.67
CA TYR A 159 -8.90 -5.48 7.09
C TYR A 159 -8.54 -6.10 8.46
N GLY A 160 -9.52 -6.26 9.35
CA GLY A 160 -9.28 -6.62 10.74
C GLY A 160 -8.43 -5.60 11.53
N SER A 161 -8.05 -5.98 12.75
CA SER A 161 -7.31 -5.09 13.67
C SER A 161 -5.80 -5.04 13.39
N GLN A 162 -5.27 -6.04 12.67
CA GLN A 162 -3.85 -6.17 12.35
C GLN A 162 -3.69 -6.81 10.96
N PRO A 163 -2.54 -6.61 10.29
CA PRO A 163 -2.29 -7.15 8.96
C PRO A 163 -2.27 -8.68 8.87
N LEU A 164 -2.32 -9.42 9.99
CA LEU A 164 -2.36 -10.89 9.97
C LEU A 164 -3.78 -11.48 9.90
N TYR A 165 -4.82 -10.63 9.97
CA TYR A 165 -6.23 -11.02 10.01
C TYR A 165 -6.86 -11.37 8.65
N PRO A 166 -6.57 -10.64 7.54
CA PRO A 166 -7.35 -10.81 6.32
C PRO A 166 -7.14 -12.15 5.60
N THR A 167 -5.91 -12.62 5.55
CA THR A 167 -5.52 -13.86 4.84
C THR A 167 -4.54 -14.73 5.62
N GLY A 168 -3.92 -14.15 6.64
CA GLY A 168 -2.73 -14.69 7.26
C GLY A 168 -2.97 -15.68 8.42
N PRO A 169 -1.98 -15.81 9.33
CA PRO A 169 -1.97 -16.75 10.44
C PRO A 169 -3.22 -16.75 11.34
N VAL A 170 -3.83 -15.58 11.55
CA VAL A 170 -5.03 -15.47 12.41
C VAL A 170 -6.23 -16.11 11.74
N LEU A 171 -6.44 -15.86 10.43
CA LEU A 171 -7.53 -16.46 9.69
C LEU A 171 -7.36 -17.98 9.59
N PHE A 172 -6.15 -18.43 9.24
CA PHE A 172 -5.85 -19.86 9.13
C PHE A 172 -6.12 -20.59 10.44
N GLY A 173 -5.63 -20.04 11.55
CA GLY A 173 -5.86 -20.62 12.88
C GLY A 173 -7.32 -20.65 13.29
N ARG A 174 -8.09 -19.59 13.01
CA ARG A 174 -9.55 -19.58 13.22
C ARG A 174 -10.26 -20.64 12.38
N ALA A 175 -9.82 -20.87 11.14
CA ALA A 175 -10.41 -21.89 10.27
C ALA A 175 -10.14 -23.30 10.79
N CYS A 176 -8.91 -23.58 11.27
CA CYS A 176 -8.56 -24.84 11.91
C CYS A 176 -9.41 -25.12 13.15
N LEU A 177 -9.59 -24.10 14.01
CA LEU A 177 -10.41 -24.21 15.21
C LEU A 177 -11.90 -24.42 14.88
N ALA A 178 -12.46 -23.66 13.94
CA ALA A 178 -13.85 -23.80 13.54
C ALA A 178 -14.14 -25.21 13.01
N THR A 179 -13.25 -25.75 12.19
CA THR A 179 -13.34 -27.14 11.70
C THR A 179 -13.24 -28.16 12.84
N MET A 180 -12.37 -27.96 13.83
CA MET A 180 -12.32 -28.81 15.02
C MET A 180 -13.64 -28.79 15.79
N VAL A 181 -14.22 -27.60 16.00
CA VAL A 181 -15.50 -27.44 16.72
C VAL A 181 -16.63 -28.15 15.97
N GLU A 182 -16.70 -28.02 14.65
CA GLU A 182 -17.71 -28.67 13.80
C GLU A 182 -17.63 -30.21 13.85
N ARG A 183 -16.44 -30.76 14.12
CA ARG A 183 -16.23 -32.21 14.26
C ARG A 183 -16.57 -32.75 15.65
N GLY A 184 -16.83 -31.88 16.62
CA GLY A 184 -17.14 -32.26 17.99
C GLY A 184 -15.89 -32.67 18.80
N GLN A 185 -16.12 -33.33 19.94
CA GLN A 185 -15.09 -33.62 20.96
C GLN A 185 -14.72 -35.11 21.04
N SER A 186 -14.71 -35.83 19.92
CA SER A 186 -14.26 -37.23 19.88
C SER A 186 -12.75 -37.35 19.72
N CYS A 187 -12.16 -38.50 20.08
CA CYS A 187 -10.75 -38.77 19.79
C CYS A 187 -10.45 -38.74 18.27
N SER A 188 -11.42 -39.08 17.43
CA SER A 188 -11.29 -38.99 15.97
C SER A 188 -11.33 -37.56 15.44
N ALA A 189 -11.87 -36.61 16.21
CA ALA A 189 -11.86 -35.19 15.87
C ALA A 189 -10.48 -34.54 16.12
N ASP A 190 -9.66 -35.10 17.01
CA ASP A 190 -8.26 -34.69 17.21
C ASP A 190 -7.35 -35.31 16.13
N ASP A 191 -7.47 -34.81 14.90
CA ASP A 191 -6.61 -35.20 13.78
C ASP A 191 -5.65 -34.09 13.34
N GLN A 192 -5.48 -33.06 14.17
CA GLN A 192 -4.53 -31.97 13.98
C GLN A 192 -3.30 -32.17 14.88
N GLN A 193 -2.11 -31.89 14.36
CA GLN A 193 -0.83 -31.96 15.06
C GLN A 193 -0.24 -30.55 15.19
N ILE A 194 -0.51 -29.90 16.31
CA ILE A 194 -0.15 -28.50 16.53
C ILE A 194 1.05 -28.39 17.47
N GLY A 195 2.19 -27.97 16.93
CA GLY A 195 3.38 -27.57 17.69
C GLY A 195 3.31 -26.10 18.14
N GLU A 196 4.45 -25.55 18.54
CA GLU A 196 4.58 -24.18 19.04
C GLU A 196 5.77 -23.46 18.40
N CYS A 197 5.57 -22.21 18.05
CA CYS A 197 6.67 -21.29 17.80
C CYS A 197 7.19 -20.76 19.14
N ARG A 198 8.52 -20.76 19.32
CA ARG A 198 9.17 -20.27 20.53
C ARG A 198 10.22 -19.22 20.18
N CYS A 199 10.21 -18.10 20.91
CA CYS A 199 11.27 -17.13 20.79
C CYS A 199 12.48 -17.59 21.61
N ILE A 200 13.64 -17.69 20.96
CA ILE A 200 14.90 -18.10 21.59
C ILE A 200 15.64 -16.87 22.16
N THR A 201 15.32 -15.67 21.67
CA THR A 201 15.94 -14.41 22.09
C THR A 201 14.87 -13.33 22.37
N PRO A 202 14.03 -13.51 23.41
CA PRO A 202 12.87 -12.65 23.66
C PRO A 202 13.22 -11.19 23.95
N ASP A 203 14.40 -10.95 24.54
CA ASP A 203 14.86 -9.60 24.90
C ASP A 203 15.64 -8.90 23.79
N SER A 204 15.84 -9.58 22.65
CA SER A 204 16.55 -9.00 21.51
C SER A 204 15.60 -8.18 20.65
N LYS A 205 16.09 -7.04 20.13
CA LYS A 205 15.40 -6.24 19.11
C LYS A 205 14.95 -7.09 17.90
N MET A 206 15.74 -8.12 17.58
CA MET A 206 15.43 -9.11 16.56
C MET A 206 15.08 -10.45 17.22
N LEU A 207 13.81 -10.84 17.07
CA LEU A 207 13.30 -12.07 17.68
C LEU A 207 13.63 -13.29 16.80
N ASN A 208 14.56 -14.13 17.26
CA ASN A 208 14.79 -15.45 16.69
C ASN A 208 13.67 -16.39 17.13
N VAL A 209 12.96 -17.00 16.18
CA VAL A 209 11.82 -17.87 16.45
C VAL A 209 12.08 -19.26 15.88
N SER A 210 11.91 -20.29 16.71
CA SER A 210 11.95 -21.69 16.30
C SER A 210 10.55 -22.29 16.20
N TYR A 211 10.38 -23.25 15.31
CA TYR A 211 9.20 -24.10 15.19
C TYR A 211 9.50 -25.39 15.94
N VAL A 212 8.79 -25.63 17.06
CA VAL A 212 8.99 -26.78 17.94
C VAL A 212 7.78 -27.70 17.85
N SER A 213 8.00 -28.97 17.48
CA SER A 213 6.92 -29.95 17.36
C SER A 213 6.31 -30.25 18.74
N LYS A 214 5.14 -30.92 18.76
CA LYS A 214 4.47 -31.35 20.00
C LYS A 214 5.36 -32.29 20.84
N GLU A 215 6.28 -32.99 20.19
CA GLU A 215 7.27 -33.90 20.78
C GLU A 215 8.55 -33.17 21.27
N GLY A 216 8.63 -31.84 21.11
CA GLY A 216 9.78 -31.05 21.55
C GLY A 216 10.94 -30.97 20.56
N VAL A 217 10.76 -31.41 19.31
CA VAL A 217 11.81 -31.34 18.27
C VAL A 217 11.80 -29.97 17.62
N VAL A 218 12.96 -29.32 17.50
CA VAL A 218 13.11 -28.10 16.68
C VAL A 218 13.06 -28.48 15.21
N VAL A 219 11.93 -28.25 14.56
CA VAL A 219 11.69 -28.59 13.16
C VAL A 219 12.32 -27.55 12.23
N ALA A 220 12.18 -26.27 12.57
CA ALA A 220 12.63 -25.17 11.71
C ALA A 220 12.95 -23.90 12.49
N LEU A 221 13.57 -22.93 11.82
CA LEU A 221 13.85 -21.59 12.31
C LEU A 221 13.26 -20.55 11.35
N ARG A 222 12.66 -19.50 11.88
CA ARG A 222 12.33 -18.30 11.10
C ARG A 222 13.62 -17.51 10.89
N ALA A 223 14.09 -17.50 9.65
CA ALA A 223 15.37 -16.88 9.27
C ALA A 223 15.21 -15.44 8.76
N LYS A 224 13.97 -14.99 8.49
CA LYS A 224 13.65 -13.59 8.15
C LYS A 224 13.75 -12.68 9.37
N LYS A 225 14.36 -11.51 9.16
CA LYS A 225 14.64 -10.50 10.19
C LYS A 225 13.54 -9.44 10.25
N ASP A 226 13.11 -8.98 9.09
CA ASP A 226 12.09 -7.95 8.95
C ASP A 226 10.79 -8.57 8.43
N GLY A 227 9.67 -8.24 9.08
CA GLY A 227 8.34 -8.59 8.60
C GLY A 227 7.85 -7.56 7.58
N GLY A 228 7.12 -7.99 6.56
CA GLY A 228 6.49 -7.08 5.60
C GLY A 228 6.87 -7.35 4.17
N ASP A 229 8.17 -7.49 3.88
CA ASP A 229 8.70 -7.67 2.52
C ASP A 229 9.85 -8.69 2.44
N LEU A 230 10.41 -8.85 1.23
CA LEU A 230 11.55 -9.74 0.96
C LEU A 230 12.85 -8.98 0.64
N LYS A 231 12.88 -7.65 0.78
CA LYS A 231 14.06 -6.84 0.40
C LYS A 231 15.27 -7.19 1.24
N HIS A 232 15.07 -7.39 2.54
CA HIS A 232 16.15 -7.72 3.49
C HIS A 232 16.84 -9.08 3.22
N ILE A 233 16.20 -9.99 2.48
CA ILE A 233 16.82 -11.26 2.04
C ILE A 233 17.38 -11.19 0.61
N GLY A 234 17.48 -9.99 0.04
CA GLY A 234 18.07 -9.73 -1.27
C GLY A 234 17.12 -9.87 -2.46
N MET A 235 15.79 -9.89 -2.23
CA MET A 235 14.81 -10.01 -3.30
C MET A 235 14.30 -8.64 -3.77
N THR A 236 14.38 -8.36 -5.07
CA THR A 236 13.81 -7.17 -5.71
C THR A 236 12.41 -7.48 -6.29
N GLY A 237 11.60 -6.45 -6.55
CA GLY A 237 10.24 -6.64 -7.10
C GLY A 237 9.25 -7.26 -6.09
N SER A 238 9.56 -7.24 -4.79
CA SER A 238 8.60 -7.57 -3.73
C SER A 238 7.88 -6.33 -3.21
N ASN A 239 6.74 -6.50 -2.54
CA ASN A 239 6.01 -5.41 -1.90
C ASN A 239 5.86 -5.65 -0.39
N ASN A 240 5.59 -4.56 0.35
CA ASN A 240 5.42 -4.61 1.80
C ASN A 240 3.93 -4.65 2.16
N TYR A 241 3.47 -5.78 2.70
CA TYR A 241 2.05 -5.94 3.04
C TYR A 241 1.62 -5.04 4.22
N ASN A 242 2.53 -4.68 5.13
CA ASN A 242 2.20 -3.79 6.25
C ASN A 242 1.84 -2.40 5.72
N ASP A 243 2.62 -1.91 4.76
CA ASP A 243 2.43 -0.58 4.18
C ASP A 243 1.14 -0.52 3.37
N ILE A 244 0.87 -1.55 2.55
CA ILE A 244 -0.38 -1.65 1.79
C ILE A 244 -1.60 -1.77 2.71
N TRP A 245 -1.49 -2.51 3.83
CA TRP A 245 -2.56 -2.65 4.82
C TRP A 245 -2.84 -1.33 5.53
N ARG A 246 -1.80 -0.61 5.99
CA ARG A 246 -1.93 0.72 6.61
C ARG A 246 -2.49 1.74 5.63
N ALA A 247 -2.12 1.63 4.36
CA ALA A 247 -2.63 2.46 3.28
C ALA A 247 -4.08 2.12 2.87
N ARG A 248 -4.70 1.07 3.41
CA ARG A 248 -6.06 0.64 3.04
C ARG A 248 -6.24 0.39 1.54
N GLN A 249 -5.25 -0.29 0.94
CA GLN A 249 -5.26 -0.67 -0.49
C GLN A 249 -5.03 -2.17 -0.74
N MET A 250 -5.33 -3.02 0.25
CA MET A 250 -5.15 -4.47 0.18
C MET A 250 -5.96 -5.10 -0.95
N TYR A 251 -7.17 -4.61 -1.20
CA TYR A 251 -8.13 -5.17 -2.16
C TYR A 251 -8.19 -4.37 -3.47
N SER A 252 -7.10 -3.66 -3.78
CA SER A 252 -6.98 -2.79 -4.94
C SER A 252 -7.97 -1.63 -4.95
N GLU A 253 -8.29 -1.09 -3.77
CA GLU A 253 -9.08 0.12 -3.63
C GLU A 253 -8.37 1.32 -4.29
N PRO A 254 -9.10 2.16 -5.02
CA PRO A 254 -8.52 3.34 -5.66
C PRO A 254 -8.17 4.43 -4.64
N ASP A 255 -9.00 4.56 -3.61
CA ASP A 255 -8.85 5.54 -2.54
C ASP A 255 -8.33 4.87 -1.27
N HIS A 256 -7.58 5.63 -0.49
CA HIS A 256 -7.24 5.26 0.88
C HIS A 256 -8.33 5.79 1.81
N VAL A 257 -9.06 4.89 2.48
CA VAL A 257 -10.18 5.25 3.34
C VAL A 257 -9.93 4.78 4.77
N TRP A 258 -9.87 5.73 5.69
CA TRP A 258 -9.75 5.46 7.13
C TRP A 258 -10.95 6.03 7.87
N ASP A 259 -11.75 5.14 8.43
CA ASP A 259 -12.89 5.50 9.27
C ASP A 259 -12.46 5.89 10.68
N PHE A 260 -13.36 6.56 11.41
CA PHE A 260 -13.16 6.99 12.78
C PHE A 260 -12.86 5.87 13.78
N ASP A 261 -13.13 4.61 13.44
CA ASP A 261 -12.88 3.39 14.22
C ASP A 261 -11.62 2.64 13.76
N ASP A 262 -10.92 3.18 12.76
CA ASP A 262 -9.66 2.64 12.25
C ASP A 262 -8.53 2.76 13.28
N TYR A 263 -7.83 1.66 13.57
CA TYR A 263 -6.72 1.62 14.53
C TYR A 263 -5.49 2.43 14.08
N ASN A 264 -5.36 2.75 12.79
CA ASN A 264 -4.25 3.57 12.29
C ASN A 264 -4.47 5.06 12.53
N VAL A 265 -5.72 5.50 12.72
CA VAL A 265 -6.00 6.84 13.24
C VAL A 265 -5.72 6.77 14.73
N ILE A 266 -4.89 7.64 15.29
CA ILE A 266 -4.62 7.65 16.74
C ILE A 266 -5.29 8.89 17.32
N ILE A 267 -5.98 8.70 18.45
CA ILE A 267 -6.61 9.78 19.20
C ILE A 267 -5.70 10.20 20.36
N GLU A 268 -5.66 11.50 20.61
CA GLU A 268 -4.98 12.09 21.77
C GLU A 268 -5.98 12.28 22.92
N ASP A 269 -5.50 12.53 24.15
CA ASP A 269 -6.31 12.65 25.37
C ASP A 269 -7.46 13.69 25.29
N ARG A 270 -7.38 14.63 24.34
CA ARG A 270 -8.37 15.70 24.13
C ARG A 270 -9.57 15.27 23.28
N ALA A 271 -9.50 14.09 22.69
CA ALA A 271 -10.54 13.52 21.85
C ALA A 271 -10.95 12.12 22.33
N LYS A 272 -12.16 11.71 21.97
CA LYS A 272 -12.71 10.41 22.33
C LYS A 272 -13.41 9.79 21.13
N ARG A 273 -13.10 8.52 20.87
CA ARG A 273 -13.90 7.70 19.95
C ARG A 273 -15.28 7.43 20.57
N THR A 274 -16.32 7.83 19.86
CA THR A 274 -17.71 7.48 20.13
C THR A 274 -18.10 6.27 19.28
N LYS A 275 -19.37 5.86 19.33
CA LYS A 275 -19.88 4.81 18.44
C LYS A 275 -19.93 5.23 16.97
N THR A 276 -19.80 6.52 16.71
CA THR A 276 -20.11 7.08 15.40
C THR A 276 -18.99 7.96 14.85
N GLY A 277 -18.08 8.48 15.67
CA GLY A 277 -17.01 9.37 15.23
C GLY A 277 -15.94 9.60 16.29
N ILE A 278 -15.02 10.52 16.00
CA ILE A 278 -14.06 11.06 16.98
C ILE A 278 -14.60 12.42 17.42
N ALA A 279 -15.07 12.48 18.67
CA ALA A 279 -15.54 13.71 19.30
C ALA A 279 -14.37 14.44 19.98
N VAL A 280 -14.38 15.76 19.91
CA VAL A 280 -13.40 16.63 20.57
C VAL A 280 -14.06 17.26 21.79
N SER A 281 -13.35 17.32 22.92
CA SER A 281 -13.89 17.97 24.12
C SER A 281 -14.00 19.49 23.92
N SER A 282 -15.04 20.12 24.48
CA SER A 282 -15.23 21.57 24.35
C SER A 282 -14.10 22.36 25.01
N GLY A 283 -13.68 23.47 24.39
CA GLY A 283 -12.65 24.37 24.93
C GLY A 283 -11.21 23.82 24.90
N VAL A 284 -10.96 22.72 24.18
CA VAL A 284 -9.59 22.17 24.07
C VAL A 284 -8.79 22.86 22.98
N HIS A 285 -7.47 22.90 23.20
CA HIS A 285 -6.49 23.41 22.26
C HIS A 285 -5.40 22.37 22.02
N GLY A 286 -5.05 22.15 20.76
CA GLY A 286 -3.96 21.27 20.33
C GLY A 286 -4.41 20.10 19.46
N ARG A 287 -3.49 19.14 19.27
CA ARG A 287 -3.70 17.96 18.44
C ARG A 287 -4.77 17.03 19.03
N VAL A 288 -5.67 16.57 18.17
CA VAL A 288 -6.77 15.67 18.52
C VAL A 288 -6.61 14.30 17.87
N THR A 289 -6.06 14.25 16.65
CA THR A 289 -5.70 13.00 15.98
C THR A 289 -4.35 13.10 15.28
N TYR A 290 -3.73 11.94 15.07
CA TYR A 290 -2.59 11.74 14.18
C TYR A 290 -2.66 10.36 13.52
N GLY A 291 -1.75 10.06 12.60
CA GLY A 291 -1.93 8.94 11.67
C GLY A 291 -3.02 9.24 10.63
N PRO A 292 -3.50 8.25 9.86
CA PRO A 292 -2.88 6.95 9.56
C PRO A 292 -1.42 7.07 9.14
N PHE A 293 -0.65 5.98 9.17
CA PHE A 293 0.76 5.96 8.73
C PHE A 293 0.88 5.23 7.40
N ALA A 294 0.62 5.93 6.30
CA ALA A 294 0.63 5.35 4.97
C ALA A 294 1.97 5.59 4.27
N THR A 295 2.48 4.59 3.56
CA THR A 295 3.56 4.79 2.59
C THR A 295 2.94 5.16 1.26
N LEU A 296 3.31 6.32 0.73
CA LEU A 296 2.67 6.94 -0.43
C LEU A 296 3.70 7.31 -1.49
N GLU A 297 3.33 7.12 -2.75
CA GLU A 297 4.14 7.54 -3.89
C GLU A 297 4.23 9.07 -3.97
N GLY A 298 5.33 9.57 -4.54
CA GLY A 298 5.46 10.99 -4.85
C GLY A 298 4.40 11.42 -5.86
N GLY A 299 3.66 12.48 -5.56
CA GLY A 299 2.55 12.88 -6.40
C GLY A 299 1.52 13.75 -5.71
N PRO A 300 0.52 14.19 -6.45
CA PRO A 300 -0.54 15.04 -5.95
C PRO A 300 -1.63 14.18 -5.31
N TYR A 301 -2.23 14.71 -4.25
CA TYR A 301 -3.28 14.03 -3.50
C TYR A 301 -4.35 15.02 -3.10
N ARG A 302 -5.56 14.51 -3.00
CA ARG A 302 -6.67 15.21 -2.35
C ARG A 302 -7.05 14.45 -1.09
N LEU A 303 -6.90 15.11 0.06
CA LEU A 303 -7.38 14.64 1.35
C LEU A 303 -8.75 15.26 1.62
N LYS A 304 -9.76 14.42 1.81
CA LYS A 304 -11.09 14.80 2.28
C LYS A 304 -11.24 14.35 3.73
N ILE A 305 -11.62 15.27 4.59
CA ILE A 305 -11.97 15.01 5.99
C ILE A 305 -13.48 15.15 6.11
N GLU A 306 -14.17 14.05 6.41
CA GLU A 306 -15.63 14.04 6.59
C GLU A 306 -15.97 14.20 8.07
N PHE A 307 -17.00 15.01 8.34
CA PHE A 307 -17.47 15.30 9.68
C PHE A 307 -18.95 14.91 9.84
N SER A 308 -19.43 14.85 11.08
CA SER A 308 -20.86 14.77 11.35
C SER A 308 -21.61 16.01 10.80
N PRO A 309 -22.89 15.90 10.41
CA PRO A 309 -23.61 16.97 9.70
C PRO A 309 -23.66 18.35 10.39
N GLU A 310 -23.54 18.39 11.71
CA GLU A 310 -23.62 19.60 12.54
C GLU A 310 -22.26 19.99 13.13
N THR A 311 -21.16 19.50 12.56
CA THR A 311 -19.83 19.84 13.06
C THR A 311 -19.55 21.32 12.87
N LYS A 312 -19.07 22.00 13.91
CA LYS A 312 -18.70 23.42 13.91
C LYS A 312 -17.33 23.55 14.55
N PHE A 313 -16.50 24.44 14.03
CA PHE A 313 -15.24 24.79 14.67
C PHE A 313 -14.86 26.26 14.43
N SER A 314 -14.14 26.88 15.36
CA SER A 314 -13.57 28.22 15.18
C SER A 314 -12.27 28.19 14.38
N ARG A 315 -11.38 27.26 14.74
CA ARG A 315 -10.10 27.04 14.05
C ARG A 315 -9.74 25.57 14.03
N PHE A 316 -9.47 25.06 12.84
CA PHE A 316 -9.10 23.67 12.60
C PHE A 316 -7.82 23.62 11.78
N PHE A 317 -6.85 22.85 12.23
CA PHE A 317 -5.54 22.76 11.61
C PHE A 317 -5.27 21.34 11.15
N VAL A 318 -4.67 21.20 9.98
CA VAL A 318 -4.27 19.91 9.43
C VAL A 318 -2.82 19.98 9.01
N ASP A 319 -1.98 19.18 9.67
CA ASP A 319 -0.62 18.93 9.22
C ASP A 319 -0.54 17.63 8.44
N ILE A 320 0.17 17.68 7.33
CA ILE A 320 0.58 16.51 6.58
C ILE A 320 2.07 16.33 6.83
N CYS A 321 2.43 15.23 7.48
CA CYS A 321 3.82 14.94 7.83
C CYS A 321 4.25 13.59 7.29
N ALA A 322 5.55 13.38 7.12
CA ALA A 322 6.16 12.09 6.75
C ALA A 322 7.28 11.70 7.72
N GLY A 323 7.69 10.42 7.66
CA GLY A 323 8.80 9.90 8.46
C GLY A 323 8.51 9.90 9.96
N ASN A 324 7.29 9.49 10.35
CA ASN A 324 6.77 9.58 11.73
C ASN A 324 6.67 11.04 12.23
N GLY A 325 6.38 11.90 11.25
CA GLY A 325 6.23 13.35 11.33
C GLY A 325 7.40 14.11 11.91
N ASN A 326 8.60 13.63 11.58
CA ASN A 326 9.84 14.41 11.59
C ASN A 326 9.89 15.42 10.43
N ASN A 327 9.13 15.20 9.36
CA ASN A 327 9.10 16.08 8.19
C ASN A 327 7.69 16.63 7.96
N ILE A 328 7.47 17.92 8.20
CA ILE A 328 6.19 18.59 7.89
C ILE A 328 6.20 18.95 6.41
N ILE A 329 5.27 18.38 5.64
CA ILE A 329 5.17 18.58 4.20
C ILE A 329 4.25 19.75 3.88
N HIS A 330 3.08 19.79 4.50
CA HIS A 330 2.09 20.85 4.31
C HIS A 330 1.33 21.13 5.60
N CYS A 331 0.94 22.39 5.78
CA CYS A 331 0.11 22.86 6.89
C CYS A 331 -1.11 23.60 6.32
N PHE A 332 -2.28 23.26 6.82
CA PHE A 332 -3.53 23.93 6.45
C PHE A 332 -4.20 24.49 7.70
N ASP A 333 -4.51 25.79 7.67
CA ASP A 333 -5.10 26.51 8.79
C ASP A 333 -6.45 27.09 8.39
N PHE A 334 -7.52 26.50 8.92
CA PHE A 334 -8.88 26.90 8.64
C PHE A 334 -9.41 27.78 9.77
N HIS A 335 -9.81 29.01 9.44
CA HIS A 335 -10.37 29.98 10.37
C HIS A 335 -11.79 30.35 9.97
N GLU A 336 -12.72 30.20 10.90
CA GLU A 336 -14.11 30.60 10.71
C GLU A 336 -14.42 31.89 11.45
N LYS A 337 -14.86 32.91 10.70
CA LYS A 337 -15.29 34.20 11.27
C LYS A 337 -16.73 34.15 11.82
N SER A 338 -17.51 33.16 11.41
CA SER A 338 -18.91 32.97 11.81
C SER A 338 -19.22 31.48 11.92
N ILE A 339 -20.00 31.08 12.91
CA ILE A 339 -20.36 29.67 13.16
C ILE A 339 -21.14 29.11 11.95
N ARG A 340 -20.51 28.21 11.19
CA ARG A 340 -21.15 27.44 10.12
C ARG A 340 -20.95 25.94 10.32
N ASN A 341 -21.86 25.15 9.77
CA ASN A 341 -21.74 23.70 9.79
C ASN A 341 -20.77 23.24 8.70
N HIS A 342 -19.83 22.39 9.08
CA HIS A 342 -18.88 21.73 8.21
C HIS A 342 -19.27 20.26 8.07
N ARG A 343 -19.64 19.85 6.86
CA ARG A 343 -19.82 18.43 6.54
C ARG A 343 -18.51 17.78 6.10
N MET A 344 -17.62 18.58 5.52
CA MET A 344 -16.33 18.13 5.02
C MET A 344 -15.35 19.28 4.86
N LEU A 345 -14.06 18.94 4.84
CA LEU A 345 -12.97 19.77 4.34
C LEU A 345 -12.25 19.01 3.22
N GLU A 346 -11.82 19.72 2.19
CA GLU A 346 -10.98 19.18 1.12
C GLU A 346 -9.66 19.94 1.05
N LEU A 347 -8.60 19.18 0.88
CA LEU A 347 -7.22 19.60 0.97
C LEU A 347 -6.45 19.04 -0.21
N GLU A 348 -5.90 19.90 -1.05
CA GLU A 348 -5.02 19.49 -2.13
C GLU A 348 -3.56 19.71 -1.71
N PHE A 349 -2.74 18.68 -1.84
CA PHE A 349 -1.32 18.74 -1.53
C PHE A 349 -0.51 17.88 -2.51
N SER A 350 0.80 18.00 -2.49
CA SER A 350 1.67 17.12 -3.26
C SER A 350 2.82 16.62 -2.41
N LEU A 351 3.06 15.31 -2.46
CA LEU A 351 4.27 14.70 -1.94
C LEU A 351 5.40 14.94 -2.96
N PRO A 352 6.54 15.51 -2.54
CA PRO A 352 7.63 15.83 -3.46
C PRO A 352 8.28 14.57 -4.05
N GLU A 353 8.26 13.48 -3.29
CA GLU A 353 8.87 12.18 -3.59
C GLU A 353 8.12 11.08 -2.83
N PHE A 354 8.50 9.83 -3.09
CA PHE A 354 8.05 8.68 -2.31
C PHE A 354 8.29 8.92 -0.82
N SER A 355 7.24 8.79 -0.02
CA SER A 355 7.27 9.15 1.39
C SER A 355 6.72 8.01 2.24
N GLU A 356 7.52 7.55 3.20
CA GLU A 356 7.12 6.55 4.18
C GLU A 356 6.47 7.21 5.41
N ASN A 357 5.54 6.49 6.03
CA ASN A 357 4.87 6.92 7.27
C ASN A 357 4.27 8.33 7.16
N VAL A 358 3.58 8.61 6.05
CA VAL A 358 2.78 9.83 5.86
C VAL A 358 1.60 9.78 6.81
N GLU A 359 1.39 10.86 7.56
CA GLU A 359 0.32 11.02 8.55
C GLU A 359 -0.43 12.34 8.43
N PHE A 360 -1.70 12.31 8.84
CA PHE A 360 -2.63 13.45 8.79
C PHE A 360 -2.99 13.85 10.22
N ARG A 361 -2.34 14.89 10.73
CA ARG A 361 -2.54 15.35 12.10
C ARG A 361 -3.60 16.43 12.12
N THR A 362 -4.64 16.24 12.91
CA THR A 362 -5.67 17.26 13.07
C THR A 362 -5.53 17.93 14.44
N SER A 363 -5.61 19.25 14.47
CA SER A 363 -5.57 20.04 15.70
C SER A 363 -6.72 21.03 15.73
N VAL A 364 -7.22 21.31 16.93
CA VAL A 364 -8.34 22.22 17.18
C VAL A 364 -7.87 23.36 18.05
N PHE A 365 -8.33 24.58 17.78
CA PHE A 365 -8.12 25.72 18.66
C PHE A 365 -9.41 26.52 18.84
N GLY A 366 -9.94 26.49 20.07
CA GLY A 366 -11.20 27.14 20.41
C GLY A 366 -12.36 26.16 20.39
N ASP A 367 -13.52 26.61 19.93
CA ASP A 367 -14.72 25.78 19.94
C ASP A 367 -14.67 24.73 18.84
N PHE A 368 -14.98 23.49 19.19
CA PHE A 368 -15.32 22.42 18.27
C PHE A 368 -16.51 21.67 18.83
N SER A 369 -17.53 21.46 18.00
CA SER A 369 -18.68 20.60 18.31
C SER A 369 -18.92 19.66 17.14
N GLY A 370 -19.31 18.42 17.40
CA GLY A 370 -19.51 17.40 16.38
C GLY A 370 -18.39 16.35 16.40
N GLU A 371 -18.24 15.64 15.29
CA GLU A 371 -17.30 14.51 15.20
C GLU A 371 -16.56 14.48 13.86
N ILE A 372 -15.30 14.02 13.90
CA ILE A 372 -14.55 13.60 12.71
C ILE A 372 -14.98 12.15 12.39
N ARG A 373 -15.35 11.87 11.14
CA ARG A 373 -15.93 10.59 10.72
C ARG A 373 -15.01 9.76 9.85
N ARG A 374 -14.30 10.39 8.93
CA ARG A 374 -13.51 9.67 7.93
C ARG A 374 -12.43 10.55 7.33
N LEU A 375 -11.31 9.94 7.00
CA LEU A 375 -10.28 10.48 6.13
C LEU A 375 -10.34 9.70 4.81
N VAL A 376 -10.50 10.39 3.69
CA VAL A 376 -10.41 9.82 2.35
C VAL A 376 -9.28 10.51 1.62
N LEU A 377 -8.26 9.74 1.25
CA LEU A 377 -7.17 10.22 0.42
C LEU A 377 -7.32 9.62 -0.98
N THR A 378 -7.46 10.48 -1.97
CA THR A 378 -7.48 10.08 -3.37
C THR A 378 -6.16 10.50 -4.00
N GLY A 379 -5.47 9.56 -4.64
CA GLY A 379 -4.37 9.91 -5.54
C GLY A 379 -4.93 10.78 -6.65
N SER A 380 -4.41 12.01 -6.80
CA SER A 380 -4.87 12.89 -7.86
C SER A 380 -4.16 12.49 -9.16
N GLU A 381 -4.93 12.36 -10.23
CA GLU A 381 -4.38 12.27 -11.59
C GLU A 381 -3.74 13.59 -12.03
N GLN A 382 -3.99 14.67 -11.29
CA GLN A 382 -3.59 16.02 -11.62
C GLN A 382 -2.45 16.51 -10.72
N LYS A 383 -1.26 16.72 -11.28
CA LYS A 383 -0.12 17.41 -10.65
C LYS A 383 -0.25 18.92 -10.89
N SER A 384 -0.09 19.74 -9.86
CA SER A 384 -0.19 21.20 -10.00
C SER A 384 1.05 21.91 -9.46
N TRP A 385 1.53 22.90 -10.21
CA TRP A 385 2.66 23.74 -9.82
C TRP A 385 2.32 25.21 -10.07
N ASP A 386 1.98 25.91 -8.99
CA ASP A 386 1.69 27.34 -9.06
C ASP A 386 2.96 28.20 -9.08
N PHE A 387 2.76 29.48 -9.39
CA PHE A 387 3.81 30.49 -9.56
C PHE A 387 4.77 30.60 -8.36
N ARG A 388 4.37 30.19 -7.15
CA ARG A 388 5.20 30.20 -5.92
C ARG A 388 6.12 28.99 -5.85
N SER A 389 5.86 27.95 -6.63
CA SER A 389 6.66 26.72 -6.64
C SER A 389 8.12 27.02 -7.00
N GLY A 390 9.04 26.62 -6.11
CA GLY A 390 10.49 26.68 -6.36
C GLY A 390 10.96 25.71 -7.47
N LYS A 391 10.10 24.79 -7.90
CA LYS A 391 10.37 23.88 -9.02
C LYS A 391 10.23 24.57 -10.38
N LEU A 392 9.60 25.75 -10.45
CA LEU A 392 9.54 26.58 -11.66
C LEU A 392 10.77 27.49 -11.73
N GLN A 393 11.59 27.30 -12.74
CA GLN A 393 12.76 28.11 -13.01
C GLN A 393 12.41 29.23 -14.00
N LEU A 394 12.93 30.44 -13.78
CA LEU A 394 12.54 31.65 -14.49
C LEU A 394 13.70 32.23 -15.29
N ILE A 395 13.41 32.74 -16.49
CA ILE A 395 14.37 33.42 -17.37
C ILE A 395 13.81 34.77 -17.76
N GLY A 396 14.46 35.86 -17.32
CA GLY A 396 14.08 37.22 -17.70
C GLY A 396 12.70 37.68 -17.21
N VAL A 397 12.10 36.96 -16.27
CA VAL A 397 10.78 37.25 -15.67
C VAL A 397 10.83 37.05 -14.14
N SER A 398 9.86 37.58 -13.41
CA SER A 398 9.85 37.56 -11.94
C SER A 398 8.51 37.13 -11.36
N ARG A 399 8.54 36.60 -10.13
CA ARG A 399 7.33 36.29 -9.34
C ARG A 399 6.75 37.58 -8.77
N GLY A 400 5.47 37.81 -9.01
CA GLY A 400 4.65 38.83 -8.35
C GLY A 400 3.86 38.24 -7.17
N SER A 401 2.88 39.00 -6.66
CA SER A 401 2.00 38.57 -5.56
C SER A 401 0.93 37.57 -5.98
N SER A 402 0.56 37.54 -7.27
CA SER A 402 -0.52 36.71 -7.83
C SER A 402 -0.12 35.79 -8.98
N GLY A 403 1.11 35.89 -9.49
CA GLY A 403 1.58 35.13 -10.65
C GLY A 403 3.03 35.45 -11.04
N ILE A 404 3.58 34.75 -12.03
CA ILE A 404 4.83 35.13 -12.69
C ILE A 404 4.51 36.18 -13.74
N VAL A 405 5.04 37.39 -13.55
CA VAL A 405 4.79 38.55 -14.41
C VAL A 405 5.63 38.42 -15.67
N ILE A 406 4.98 38.45 -16.83
CA ILE A 406 5.64 38.40 -18.14
C ILE A 406 5.35 39.74 -18.84
N PRO A 407 6.32 40.66 -18.85
CA PRO A 407 6.15 41.98 -19.46
C PRO A 407 5.93 41.91 -20.96
N LYS A 408 5.17 42.89 -21.49
CA LYS A 408 5.03 43.09 -22.93
C LYS A 408 6.39 43.34 -23.58
N GLY A 409 6.65 42.69 -24.70
CA GLY A 409 7.93 42.74 -25.42
C GLY A 409 8.85 41.55 -25.13
N THR A 410 8.59 40.77 -24.07
CA THR A 410 9.37 39.56 -23.74
C THR A 410 9.29 38.52 -24.85
N LYS A 411 10.42 37.91 -25.22
CA LYS A 411 10.51 36.89 -26.27
C LYS A 411 11.40 35.73 -25.82
N GLY A 412 11.01 34.51 -26.19
CA GLY A 412 11.78 33.30 -25.92
C GLY A 412 11.28 32.56 -24.67
N ARG A 413 12.13 31.68 -24.13
CA ARG A 413 11.81 30.85 -22.96
C ARG A 413 11.77 31.71 -21.71
N VAL A 414 10.69 31.62 -20.94
CA VAL A 414 10.49 32.40 -19.71
C VAL A 414 10.30 31.53 -18.47
N ILE A 415 9.73 30.33 -18.62
CA ILE A 415 9.58 29.37 -17.53
C ILE A 415 10.10 28.01 -18.02
N PHE A 416 10.81 27.31 -17.15
CA PHE A 416 11.18 25.92 -17.38
C PHE A 416 11.12 25.09 -16.09
N GLY A 417 10.99 23.77 -16.23
CA GLY A 417 10.51 22.93 -15.14
C GLY A 417 8.99 23.08 -14.93
N PRO A 418 8.39 22.40 -13.94
CA PRO A 418 9.00 21.45 -13.00
C PRO A 418 9.56 20.22 -13.69
N TYR A 419 10.41 19.49 -12.97
CA TYR A 419 10.87 18.16 -13.35
C TYR A 419 10.00 17.10 -12.66
N CYS A 420 9.50 16.12 -13.41
CA CYS A 420 8.76 14.98 -12.84
C CYS A 420 8.84 13.74 -13.72
N ASP A 421 8.63 12.56 -13.13
CA ASP A 421 8.53 11.31 -13.90
C ASP A 421 7.08 11.06 -14.33
N LEU A 422 6.90 10.53 -15.54
CA LEU A 422 5.61 10.17 -16.13
C LEU A 422 5.60 8.69 -16.54
N LYS A 423 4.52 7.98 -16.23
CA LYS A 423 4.29 6.63 -16.73
C LYS A 423 3.81 6.69 -18.18
N ALA A 424 3.93 5.59 -18.92
CA ALA A 424 3.28 5.48 -20.22
C ALA A 424 1.78 5.77 -20.10
N GLY A 425 1.23 6.64 -20.96
CA GLY A 425 -0.16 7.08 -20.85
C GLY A 425 -0.45 8.38 -21.59
N ASN A 426 -1.70 8.84 -21.46
CA ASN A 426 -2.21 10.08 -22.02
C ASN A 426 -2.31 11.15 -20.92
N TYR A 427 -2.02 12.39 -21.28
CA TYR A 427 -1.94 13.51 -20.35
C TYR A 427 -2.49 14.79 -20.98
N ILE A 428 -2.97 15.71 -20.15
CA ILE A 428 -3.25 17.11 -20.51
C ILE A 428 -2.36 18.01 -19.66
N LEU A 429 -1.53 18.84 -20.32
CA LEU A 429 -0.86 19.95 -19.66
C LEU A 429 -1.69 21.22 -19.84
N ARG A 430 -2.27 21.73 -18.75
CA ARG A 430 -3.02 22.99 -18.69
C ARG A 430 -2.15 24.10 -18.12
N LEU A 431 -2.08 25.22 -18.82
CA LEU A 431 -1.47 26.46 -18.37
C LEU A 431 -2.58 27.40 -17.92
N ASN A 432 -2.49 27.89 -16.70
CA ASN A 432 -3.42 28.86 -16.15
C ASN A 432 -2.75 30.22 -16.07
N PHE A 433 -3.50 31.27 -16.35
CA PHE A 433 -3.06 32.65 -16.40
C PHE A 433 -4.03 33.55 -15.63
N SER A 434 -3.59 34.75 -15.27
CA SER A 434 -4.50 35.76 -14.72
C SER A 434 -5.56 36.16 -15.75
N ASN A 435 -6.75 36.59 -15.31
CA ASN A 435 -7.82 37.05 -16.21
C ASN A 435 -7.42 38.22 -17.12
N ALA A 436 -6.38 38.97 -16.74
CA ALA A 436 -5.86 40.10 -17.52
C ALA A 436 -4.86 39.68 -18.62
N THR A 437 -4.44 38.41 -18.67
CA THR A 437 -3.38 37.94 -19.56
C THR A 437 -3.84 37.90 -21.01
N LYS A 438 -3.05 38.51 -21.90
CA LYS A 438 -3.31 38.61 -23.35
C LYS A 438 -2.09 38.21 -24.17
N PHE A 439 -2.31 37.44 -25.22
CA PHE A 439 -1.31 37.10 -26.24
C PHE A 439 -1.99 36.54 -27.49
N SER A 440 -1.28 36.53 -28.61
CA SER A 440 -1.68 35.81 -29.83
C SER A 440 -0.87 34.53 -30.03
N LYS A 441 0.32 34.43 -29.45
CA LYS A 441 1.25 33.31 -29.67
C LYS A 441 1.93 32.86 -28.38
N LEU A 442 2.17 31.57 -28.32
CA LEU A 442 2.73 30.86 -27.18
C LEU A 442 3.32 29.55 -27.72
N MET A 443 4.42 29.09 -27.16
CA MET A 443 4.95 27.76 -27.42
C MET A 443 5.27 27.03 -26.11
N VAL A 444 4.97 25.74 -26.07
CA VAL A 444 5.30 24.87 -24.94
C VAL A 444 6.07 23.66 -25.44
N ASN A 445 7.26 23.42 -24.89
CA ASN A 445 8.01 22.20 -25.15
C ASN A 445 7.91 21.28 -23.93
N ILE A 446 7.73 19.99 -24.19
CA ILE A 446 7.85 18.93 -23.20
C ILE A 446 9.13 18.17 -23.52
N SER A 447 10.05 18.12 -22.56
CA SER A 447 11.36 17.48 -22.71
C SER A 447 11.53 16.38 -21.66
N ALA A 448 12.36 15.37 -21.90
CA ALA A 448 12.56 14.25 -20.98
C ALA A 448 14.00 13.68 -21.04
N GLY A 449 14.38 12.90 -20.02
CA GLY A 449 15.67 12.24 -19.90
C GLY A 449 16.82 13.17 -19.50
N GLU A 450 18.00 12.59 -19.23
CA GLU A 450 19.20 13.33 -18.79
C GLU A 450 19.65 14.40 -19.81
N ASN A 451 19.45 14.13 -21.10
CA ASN A 451 19.77 15.05 -22.19
C ASN A 451 18.67 16.10 -22.45
N HIS A 452 17.55 16.04 -21.71
CA HIS A 452 16.37 16.89 -21.89
C HIS A 452 15.89 16.97 -23.35
N GLU A 453 15.79 15.81 -24.00
CA GLU A 453 15.33 15.69 -25.39
C GLU A 453 13.87 16.12 -25.49
N THR A 454 13.54 16.90 -26.52
CA THR A 454 12.16 17.37 -26.70
C THR A 454 11.30 16.27 -27.29
N ILE A 455 10.31 15.82 -26.50
CA ILE A 455 9.38 14.76 -26.89
C ILE A 455 8.08 15.32 -27.50
N HIS A 456 7.68 16.54 -27.14
CA HIS A 456 6.53 17.24 -27.73
C HIS A 456 6.78 18.75 -27.87
N VAL A 457 6.22 19.35 -28.92
CA VAL A 457 6.25 20.79 -29.19
C VAL A 457 4.84 21.27 -29.52
N PHE A 458 4.33 22.18 -28.72
CA PHE A 458 3.03 22.82 -28.94
C PHE A 458 3.21 24.27 -29.35
N ASN A 459 2.64 24.63 -30.50
CA ASN A 459 2.62 26.02 -30.99
C ASN A 459 1.19 26.53 -30.99
N TYR A 460 0.87 27.38 -30.02
CA TYR A 460 -0.43 28.05 -29.94
C TYR A 460 -0.38 29.37 -30.71
N LYS A 461 -1.35 29.61 -31.59
CA LYS A 461 -1.41 30.81 -32.44
C LYS A 461 -2.85 31.24 -32.73
N LYS A 462 -3.13 32.54 -32.55
CA LYS A 462 -4.33 33.25 -33.03
C LYS A 462 -3.95 34.40 -33.96
N ILE A 463 -4.93 34.92 -34.70
CA ILE A 463 -4.74 36.04 -35.66
C ILE A 463 -4.43 37.35 -34.94
N LYS A 464 -5.08 37.61 -33.80
CA LYS A 464 -4.88 38.79 -32.95
C LYS A 464 -4.74 38.35 -31.49
N ALA A 465 -4.12 39.20 -30.67
CA ALA A 465 -4.00 38.94 -29.24
C ALA A 465 -5.38 38.96 -28.57
N SER A 466 -5.68 37.92 -27.79
CA SER A 466 -6.93 37.79 -27.02
C SER A 466 -6.64 37.46 -25.57
N SER A 467 -7.64 37.64 -24.70
CA SER A 467 -7.52 37.24 -23.29
C SER A 467 -7.52 35.71 -23.15
N HIS A 468 -6.69 35.23 -22.23
CA HIS A 468 -6.53 33.81 -21.91
C HIS A 468 -6.46 33.64 -20.40
N SER A 469 -7.43 32.92 -19.82
CA SER A 469 -7.37 32.44 -18.44
C SER A 469 -6.73 31.04 -18.36
N GLU A 470 -6.90 30.22 -19.39
CA GLU A 470 -6.31 28.89 -19.48
C GLU A 470 -6.09 28.44 -20.94
N ILE A 471 -5.13 27.52 -21.13
CA ILE A 471 -4.90 26.78 -22.39
C ILE A 471 -4.46 25.35 -22.06
N GLU A 472 -5.00 24.38 -22.79
CA GLU A 472 -4.68 22.95 -22.62
C GLU A 472 -3.89 22.38 -23.79
N PHE A 473 -2.95 21.48 -23.47
CA PHE A 473 -2.09 20.77 -24.40
C PHE A 473 -2.15 19.27 -24.12
N PRO A 474 -2.99 18.50 -24.82
CA PRO A 474 -3.01 17.05 -24.70
C PRO A 474 -1.76 16.43 -25.33
N PHE A 475 -1.17 15.43 -24.67
CA PHE A 475 0.00 14.69 -25.15
C PHE A 475 0.01 13.25 -24.64
N SER A 476 0.84 12.39 -25.25
CA SER A 476 1.00 11.01 -24.81
C SER A 476 2.47 10.62 -24.72
N VAL A 477 2.78 9.71 -23.79
CA VAL A 477 4.11 9.11 -23.62
C VAL A 477 3.99 7.60 -23.79
N LYS A 478 4.76 7.03 -24.72
CA LYS A 478 4.65 5.61 -25.11
C LYS A 478 5.27 4.65 -24.11
N GLN A 479 6.24 5.13 -23.33
CA GLN A 479 6.97 4.40 -22.31
C GLN A 479 7.18 5.34 -21.12
N ASN A 480 7.49 4.79 -19.95
CA ASN A 480 7.83 5.60 -18.78
C ASN A 480 8.98 6.57 -19.12
N GLN A 481 8.81 7.84 -18.76
CA GLN A 481 9.77 8.91 -18.98
C GLN A 481 10.23 9.43 -17.63
N THR A 482 11.55 9.60 -17.47
CA THR A 482 12.15 10.22 -16.29
C THR A 482 12.55 11.67 -16.59
N GLY A 483 12.54 12.52 -15.56
CA GLY A 483 13.04 13.89 -15.67
C GLY A 483 12.27 14.78 -16.67
N VAL A 484 10.95 14.57 -16.81
CA VAL A 484 10.11 15.34 -17.73
C VAL A 484 10.04 16.81 -17.30
N GLU A 485 10.33 17.72 -18.22
CA GLU A 485 10.39 19.16 -18.05
C GLU A 485 9.39 19.87 -18.98
N PHE A 486 8.68 20.88 -18.45
CA PHE A 486 7.80 21.76 -19.23
C PHE A 486 8.47 23.12 -19.46
N ARG A 487 8.52 23.58 -20.72
CA ARG A 487 9.18 24.84 -21.11
C ARG A 487 8.18 25.80 -21.75
N LEU A 488 7.95 26.94 -21.10
CA LEU A 488 7.10 28.01 -21.62
C LEU A 488 7.93 29.00 -22.44
N HIS A 489 7.55 29.20 -23.70
CA HIS A 489 8.08 30.22 -24.58
C HIS A 489 7.00 31.21 -24.97
N VAL A 490 7.31 32.51 -24.85
CA VAL A 490 6.41 33.61 -25.20
C VAL A 490 6.95 34.45 -26.35
N TYR A 491 6.07 35.25 -26.93
CA TYR A 491 6.39 36.18 -28.01
C TYR A 491 6.07 37.61 -27.56
N GLY A 492 6.60 38.60 -28.28
CA GLY A 492 6.63 40.00 -27.83
C GLY A 492 5.27 40.67 -27.60
N ASP A 493 4.18 40.04 -28.01
CA ASP A 493 2.81 40.50 -27.76
C ASP A 493 2.18 39.92 -26.48
N PHE A 494 2.88 39.04 -25.75
CA PHE A 494 2.43 38.53 -24.45
C PHE A 494 2.44 39.63 -23.39
N SER A 495 1.36 39.76 -22.63
CA SER A 495 1.29 40.65 -21.48
C SER A 495 0.36 40.06 -20.43
N GLY A 496 0.87 39.84 -19.21
CA GLY A 496 0.08 39.37 -18.08
C GLY A 496 0.87 38.46 -17.17
N GLU A 497 0.15 37.61 -16.44
CA GLU A 497 0.74 36.71 -15.45
C GLU A 497 0.43 35.25 -15.75
N PHE A 498 1.45 34.41 -15.63
CA PHE A 498 1.30 32.96 -15.53
C PHE A 498 1.00 32.59 -14.08
N VAL A 499 -0.01 31.76 -13.86
CA VAL A 499 -0.49 31.40 -12.51
C VAL A 499 -0.03 30.00 -12.12
N LYS A 500 -0.26 28.98 -12.95
CA LYS A 500 0.14 27.59 -12.64
C LYS A 500 0.16 26.68 -13.85
N TYR A 501 0.92 25.59 -13.75
CA TYR A 501 0.72 24.38 -14.55
C TYR A 501 -0.18 23.41 -13.81
N ASP A 502 -1.12 22.79 -14.52
CA ASP A 502 -1.78 21.54 -14.10
C ASP A 502 -1.45 20.46 -15.13
N LEU A 503 -0.98 19.30 -14.69
CA LEU A 503 -0.73 18.12 -15.53
C LEU A 503 -1.67 17.01 -15.12
N ILE A 504 -2.63 16.69 -15.97
CA ILE A 504 -3.74 15.78 -15.70
C ILE A 504 -3.47 14.48 -16.47
N SER A 505 -3.26 13.37 -15.77
CA SER A 505 -3.32 12.02 -16.34
C SER A 505 -4.72 11.75 -16.85
N GLN A 506 -4.85 11.12 -18.02
CA GLN A 506 -6.12 10.67 -18.54
C GLN A 506 -6.14 9.15 -18.46
N HIS A 507 -7.02 8.59 -17.62
CA HIS A 507 -7.31 7.17 -17.62
C HIS A 507 -7.73 6.70 -19.02
N THR A 508 -7.08 5.65 -19.52
CA THR A 508 -7.61 4.76 -20.58
C THR A 508 -8.34 3.58 -19.98
#